data_AF-A0A3N0ZAB8-F1
#
_entry.id   AF-A0A3N0ZAB8-F1
#
_cell.length_a   1.000
_cell.length_b   1.000
_cell.length_c   1.000
_cell.angle_alpha   90.00
_cell.angle_beta   90.00
_cell.angle_gamma   90.00
#
_symmetry.space_group_name_H-M   'P 1'
#
loop_
_entity.id
_entity.type
_entity.pdbx_description
1 polymer ?
#
loop_
_entity_poly.entity_id
_entity_poly.type
_entity_poly.pdbx_seq_one_letter_code
_entity_poly.pdbx_strand_id
1 'polypeptide(L)' 'MFDFQFNGQQLCVDAAREDGSLGRLVNDDEVNPNSKIKVTRVDGRPHLCLFALKDIGSGEEITYNYGNSDWPWRSKVVI' A
#
# COMPACT_ATOMS: atom_id res chain seq x y z
N MET A 1 -2.07 -1.68 9.25
CA MET A 1 -0.79 -2.42 9.38
C MET A 1 -0.41 -2.98 8.03
N PHE A 2 0.89 -3.06 7.73
CA PHE A 2 1.40 -3.64 6.50
C PHE A 2 2.52 -4.63 6.82
N ASP A 3 2.25 -5.90 6.59
CA ASP A 3 3.19 -7.01 6.80
C ASP A 3 4.09 -7.19 5.57
N PHE A 4 5.40 -7.38 5.80
CA PHE A 4 6.37 -7.58 4.73
C PHE A 4 7.57 -8.40 5.20
N GLN A 5 8.29 -9.01 4.25
CA GLN A 5 9.54 -9.70 4.53
C GLN A 5 10.75 -8.83 4.19
N PHE A 6 11.76 -8.84 5.05
CA PHE A 6 13.04 -8.21 4.80
C PHE A 6 14.15 -9.03 5.44
N ASN A 7 15.18 -9.39 4.66
CA ASN A 7 16.31 -10.18 5.16
C ASN A 7 15.91 -11.49 5.88
N GLY A 8 14.87 -12.17 5.37
CA GLY A 8 14.36 -13.41 5.96
C GLY A 8 13.57 -13.22 7.26
N GLN A 9 13.33 -11.97 7.69
CA GLN A 9 12.50 -11.64 8.84
C GLN A 9 11.15 -11.12 8.39
N GLN A 10 10.10 -11.56 9.09
CA GLN A 10 8.77 -10.99 8.97
C GLN A 10 8.71 -9.71 9.82
N LEU A 11 8.37 -8.59 9.19
CA LEU A 11 8.24 -7.29 9.82
C LEU A 11 6.86 -6.71 9.51
N CYS A 12 6.44 -5.71 10.29
CA CYS A 12 5.20 -4.98 10.10
C CYS A 12 5.43 -3.48 10.30
N VAL A 13 4.86 -2.65 9.43
CA VAL A 13 4.65 -1.22 9.69
C VAL A 13 3.24 -1.04 10.22
N ASP A 14 3.11 -0.54 11.45
CA ASP A 14 1.86 -0.04 11.99
C ASP A 14 1.81 1.48 11.93
N ALA A 15 0.97 2.00 11.03
CA ALA A 15 0.76 3.43 10.82
C ALA A 15 -0.58 3.91 11.41
N ALA A 16 -1.14 3.21 12.39
CA ALA A 16 -2.40 3.61 13.04
C ALA A 16 -2.31 4.97 13.76
N ARG A 17 -1.11 5.34 14.25
CA ARG A 17 -0.89 6.64 14.88
C ARG A 17 -0.61 7.70 13.82
N GLU A 18 -1.36 8.79 13.90
CA GLU A 18 -1.12 10.01 13.13
C GLU A 18 0.27 10.60 13.41
N ASP A 19 1.06 10.81 12.35
CA ASP A 19 2.43 11.34 12.42
C ASP A 19 2.72 12.41 11.34
N GLY A 20 1.70 12.82 10.57
CA GLY A 20 1.82 13.79 9.47
C GLY A 20 2.25 13.17 8.14
N SER A 21 2.60 11.89 8.09
CA SER A 21 2.79 11.18 6.81
C SER A 21 1.45 10.92 6.13
N LEU A 22 1.45 10.71 4.81
CA LEU A 22 0.22 10.46 4.04
C LEU A 22 0.10 9.02 3.50
N GLY A 23 1.17 8.22 3.59
CA GLY A 23 1.21 6.89 2.97
C GLY A 23 0.16 5.91 3.50
N ARG A 24 -0.30 6.07 4.75
CA ARG A 24 -1.34 5.22 5.35
C ARG A 24 -2.74 5.44 4.77
N LEU A 25 -2.93 6.52 4.00
CA LEU A 25 -4.22 6.95 3.47
C LEU A 25 -4.48 6.48 2.03
N VAL A 26 -3.50 5.82 1.40
CA VAL A 26 -3.63 5.37 0.01
C VAL A 26 -4.59 4.19 -0.05
N ASN A 27 -5.66 4.34 -0.84
CA ASN A 27 -6.76 3.38 -0.86
C ASN A 27 -6.49 2.15 -1.72
N ASP A 28 -7.33 1.15 -1.50
CA ASP A 28 -7.32 -0.11 -2.22
C ASP A 28 -7.91 0.04 -3.63
N ASP A 29 -7.19 -0.46 -4.63
CA ASP A 29 -7.75 -0.82 -5.94
C ASP A 29 -7.21 -2.19 -6.34
N GLU A 30 -8.07 -3.20 -6.28
CA GLU A 30 -7.73 -4.57 -6.62
C GLU A 30 -7.46 -4.76 -8.12
N VAL A 31 -8.19 -4.04 -8.97
CA VAL A 31 -8.33 -4.34 -10.39
C VAL A 31 -7.39 -3.51 -11.25
N ASN A 32 -7.26 -2.21 -10.96
CA ASN A 32 -6.49 -1.28 -11.80
C ASN A 32 -5.69 -0.22 -11.01
N PRO A 33 -4.89 -0.63 -10.01
CA PRO A 33 -4.13 0.32 -9.20
C PRO A 33 -3.16 1.14 -10.06
N ASN A 34 -2.93 2.40 -9.66
CA ASN A 34 -1.94 3.26 -10.33
C ASN A 34 -0.58 3.31 -9.62
N SER A 35 -0.45 2.66 -8.47
CA SER A 35 0.81 2.53 -7.75
C SER A 35 0.98 1.14 -7.11
N LYS A 36 2.19 0.85 -6.62
CA LYS A 36 2.48 -0.35 -5.82
C LYS A 36 3.44 -0.05 -4.69
N ILE A 37 3.28 -0.76 -3.57
CA ILE A 37 4.25 -0.75 -2.47
C ILE A 37 5.46 -1.63 -2.83
N LYS A 38 6.66 -1.13 -2.56
CA LYS A 38 7.91 -1.89 -2.58
C LYS A 38 8.70 -1.67 -1.30
N VAL A 39 9.29 -2.75 -0.80
CA VAL A 39 10.29 -2.69 0.27
C VAL A 39 11.61 -2.24 -0.34
N THR A 40 12.08 -1.06 0.04
CA THR A 40 13.34 -0.47 -0.41
C THR A 40 14.31 -0.41 0.76
N ARG A 41 15.61 -0.64 0.51
CA ARG A 41 16.65 -0.45 1.52
C ARG A 41 17.18 0.98 1.42
N VAL A 42 17.06 1.75 2.50
CA VAL A 42 17.64 3.09 2.64
C VAL A 42 18.44 3.10 3.93
N ASP A 43 19.73 3.45 3.86
CA ASP A 43 20.66 3.43 4.99
C ASP A 43 20.63 2.12 5.80
N GLY A 44 20.52 0.99 5.10
CA GLY A 44 20.47 -0.34 5.68
C GLY A 44 19.12 -0.74 6.28
N ARG A 45 18.13 0.16 6.33
CA ARG A 45 16.80 -0.09 6.92
C ARG A 45 15.73 -0.31 5.84
N PRO A 46 14.75 -1.18 6.08
CA PRO A 46 13.63 -1.35 5.18
C PRO A 46 12.69 -0.14 5.25
N HIS A 47 12.27 0.34 4.09
CA HIS A 47 11.28 1.39 3.92
C HIS A 47 10.21 0.91 2.94
N LEU A 48 8.94 1.11 3.27
CA LEU A 48 7.84 0.89 2.35
C LEU A 48 7.67 2.16 1.50
N CYS A 49 7.79 2.02 0.19
CA CYS A 49 7.66 3.13 -0.75
C CYS A 49 6.61 2.81 -1.81
N LEU A 50 5.76 3.78 -2.12
CA LEU A 50 4.84 3.71 -3.24
C LEU A 50 5.56 4.15 -4.52
N PHE A 51 5.45 3.32 -5.56
CA PHE A 51 5.97 3.62 -6.88
C PHE A 51 4.81 3.63 -7.87
N ALA A 52 4.74 4.68 -8.70
CA ALA A 52 3.79 4.77 -9.79
C ALA A 52 3.98 3.63 -10.79
N LEU A 53 2.87 3.08 -11.28
CA LEU A 53 2.82 2.05 -12.33
C LEU A 53 2.54 2.64 -13.71
N LYS A 54 1.94 3.82 -13.73
CA LYS A 54 1.54 4.62 -14.89
C LYS A 54 1.61 6.09 -14.49
N ASP A 55 1.56 7.00 -15.45
CA ASP A 55 1.46 8.43 -15.16
C ASP A 55 0.20 8.70 -14.33
N ILE A 56 0.32 9.52 -13.29
CA ILE A 56 -0.77 9.89 -12.38
C ILE A 56 -1.02 11.39 -12.55
N GLY A 57 -2.23 11.75 -12.98
CA GLY A 57 -2.61 13.13 -13.22
C GLY A 57 -2.79 13.95 -11.94
N SER A 58 -2.73 15.28 -12.05
CA SER A 58 -3.11 16.15 -10.93
C SER A 58 -4.57 15.93 -10.55
N GLY A 59 -4.82 15.65 -9.27
CA GLY A 59 -6.16 15.35 -8.74
C GLY A 59 -6.62 13.90 -8.95
N GLU A 60 -5.84 13.07 -9.63
CA GLU A 60 -6.08 11.63 -9.67
C GLU A 60 -5.72 11.01 -8.31
N GLU A 61 -6.61 10.15 -7.80
CA GLU A 61 -6.36 9.43 -6.56
C GLU A 61 -5.23 8.42 -6.73
N ILE A 62 -4.31 8.36 -5.78
CA ILE A 62 -3.30 7.29 -5.74
C ILE A 62 -3.93 6.07 -5.09
N THR A 63 -3.82 4.91 -5.75
CA THR A 63 -4.34 3.63 -5.26
C THR A 63 -3.30 2.52 -5.40
N TYR A 64 -3.38 1.49 -4.55
CA TYR A 64 -2.60 0.26 -4.70
C TYR A 64 -3.45 -0.97 -4.34
N ASN A 65 -3.09 -2.15 -4.85
CA ASN A 65 -3.78 -3.38 -4.48
C ASN A 65 -3.29 -3.87 -3.10
N TYR A 66 -4.21 -3.98 -2.13
CA TYR A 66 -3.91 -4.42 -0.76
C TYR A 66 -3.49 -5.90 -0.62
N GLY A 67 -3.42 -6.66 -1.71
CA GLY A 67 -3.15 -8.09 -1.73
C GLY A 67 -4.42 -8.93 -1.85
N ASN A 68 -4.31 -10.24 -1.66
CA ASN A 68 -5.38 -11.21 -1.93
C ASN A 68 -6.21 -11.55 -0.69
N SER A 69 -6.52 -10.57 0.15
CA SER A 69 -7.35 -10.79 1.34
C SER A 69 -8.83 -10.53 1.04
N ASP A 70 -9.71 -11.20 1.77
CA ASP A 70 -11.16 -11.02 1.69
C ASP A 70 -11.59 -9.73 2.39
N TRP A 71 -11.25 -8.60 1.77
CA TRP A 71 -11.63 -7.29 2.29
C TRP A 71 -13.14 -7.07 2.16
N PRO A 72 -13.85 -6.63 3.22
CA PRO A 72 -15.31 -6.49 3.20
C PRO A 72 -15.86 -5.60 2.08
N TRP A 73 -15.10 -4.58 1.66
CA TRP A 73 -15.48 -3.67 0.58
C TRP A 73 -15.27 -4.25 -0.83
N ARG A 74 -14.52 -5.34 -0.97
CA ARG A 74 -14.36 -6.06 -2.25
C ARG A 74 -15.51 -7.03 -2.51
N SER A 75 -16.24 -7.44 -1.47
CA SER A 75 -17.41 -8.29 -1.59
C SER A 75 -18.49 -7.59 -2.41
N LYS A 76 -18.84 -8.16 -3.56
CA LYS A 76 -19.99 -7.69 -4.35
C LYS A 76 -21.26 -8.03 -3.58
N VAL A 77 -22.02 -7.00 -3.18
CA VAL A 77 -23.40 -7.20 -2.74
C VAL A 77 -24.17 -7.72 -3.96
N VAL A 78 -24.58 -8.98 -3.91
CA VAL A 78 -25.57 -9.49 -4.85
C VAL A 78 -26.91 -8.93 -4.38
N ILE A 79 -27.41 -7.92 -5.11
CA ILE A 79 -28.76 -7.37 -4.93
C ILE A 79 -29.73 -8.21 -5.78
#